data_AF-A0A9D9RM01-F1
#
_entry.id   AF-A0A9D9RM01-F1
#
_cell.length_a   1.000
_cell.length_b   1.000
_cell.length_c   1.000
_cell.angle_alpha   90.00
_cell.angle_beta   90.00
_cell.angle_gamma   90.00
#
_symmetry.space_group_name_H-M   'P 1'
#
loop_
_entity.id
_entity.type
_entity.pdbx_description
1 polymer ?
#
loop_
_entity_poly.entity_id
_entity_poly.type
_entity_poly.pdbx_seq_one_letter_code
_entity_poly.pdbx_strand_id
1 'polypeptide(L)'
;MKKIFLTLTILLSISVFAEKVTVQEAVEMAIKNNKDIKISMLEYEQSQLDVNKAWKDAYFKINYTAEANYFFKTINSFGSSYDQMYSQNVTLTQPLYTGGGIRAGIKIGENYETFYQLSLDKTRKDVILSTIDAYINLLNAQNNLEVLKLSKETLNKNLEIQKAKYD
;
A
#
# COMPACT_ATOMS: atom_id res chain seq x y z
N MET A 1 8.92 -32.07 34.15
CA MET A 1 9.80 -32.63 33.08
C MET A 1 9.18 -32.57 31.67
N LYS A 2 7.87 -32.82 31.46
CA LYS A 2 7.24 -32.71 30.13
C LYS A 2 7.24 -31.30 29.48
N LYS A 3 7.24 -30.22 30.28
CA LYS A 3 7.23 -28.84 29.76
C LYS A 3 8.59 -28.34 29.23
N ILE A 4 9.70 -28.91 29.71
CA ILE A 4 11.07 -28.58 29.23
C ILE A 4 11.32 -29.14 27.83
N PHE A 5 10.73 -30.31 27.52
CA PHE A 5 10.88 -30.92 26.19
C PHE A 5 10.18 -30.12 25.11
N LEU A 6 9.01 -29.51 25.39
CA LEU A 6 8.25 -28.73 24.42
C LEU A 6 8.96 -27.41 24.01
N THR A 7 9.67 -26.78 24.95
CA THR A 7 10.45 -25.56 24.68
C THR A 7 11.71 -25.84 23.87
N LEU A 8 12.32 -27.02 24.00
CA LEU A 8 13.53 -27.38 23.26
C LEU A 8 13.23 -27.71 21.79
N THR A 9 12.03 -28.21 21.48
CA THR A 9 11.62 -28.51 20.09
C THR A 9 11.37 -27.25 19.25
N ILE A 10 10.92 -26.15 19.86
CA ILE A 10 10.68 -24.86 19.18
C ILE A 10 11.99 -24.13 18.81
N LEU A 11 13.07 -24.36 19.57
CA LEU A 11 14.40 -23.79 19.27
C LEU A 11 15.11 -24.51 18.11
N LEU A 12 14.84 -25.80 17.90
CA LEU A 12 15.41 -26.58 16.78
C LEU A 12 14.78 -26.25 15.41
N SER A 13 13.57 -25.70 15.38
CA SER A 13 12.91 -25.28 14.13
C SER A 13 13.45 -23.97 13.53
N ILE A 14 14.27 -23.21 14.25
CA ILE A 14 14.84 -21.94 13.76
C ILE A 14 16.10 -22.18 12.90
N SER A 15 16.65 -23.39 12.92
CA SER A 15 17.88 -23.73 12.19
C SER A 15 17.68 -24.06 10.70
N VAL A 16 16.46 -23.97 10.16
CA VAL A 16 16.13 -24.42 8.80
C VAL A 16 16.19 -23.31 7.73
N PHE A 17 16.45 -22.05 8.09
CA PHE A 17 16.58 -20.94 7.12
C PHE A 17 18.00 -20.36 7.04
N ALA A 18 19.01 -21.23 7.04
CA ALA A 18 20.40 -20.86 6.76
C ALA A 18 20.82 -21.22 5.32
N GLU A 19 19.86 -21.30 4.39
CA GLU A 19 20.15 -21.43 2.97
C GLU A 19 20.47 -20.04 2.39
N LYS A 20 21.49 -19.95 1.53
CA LYS A 20 21.84 -18.69 0.87
C LYS A 20 20.67 -18.27 0.00
N VAL A 21 19.96 -17.22 0.42
CA VAL A 21 18.87 -16.63 -0.36
C VAL A 21 19.35 -16.36 -1.78
N THR A 22 18.72 -17.01 -2.74
CA THR A 22 18.97 -16.80 -4.17
C THR A 22 18.34 -15.48 -4.62
N VAL A 23 18.76 -14.95 -5.78
CA VAL A 23 18.14 -13.71 -6.31
C VAL A 23 16.65 -13.90 -6.59
N GLN A 24 16.23 -15.10 -7.00
CA GLN A 24 14.84 -15.45 -7.24
C GLN A 24 14.02 -15.40 -5.94
N GLU A 25 14.52 -16.01 -4.86
CA GLU A 25 13.86 -15.97 -3.56
C GLU A 25 13.80 -14.55 -2.99
N ALA A 26 14.86 -13.75 -3.19
CA ALA A 26 14.86 -12.34 -2.78
C ALA A 26 13.75 -11.56 -3.51
N VAL A 27 13.59 -11.77 -4.82
CA VAL A 27 12.53 -11.16 -5.62
C VAL A 27 11.15 -11.63 -5.18
N GLU A 28 10.95 -12.93 -4.93
CA GLU A 28 9.66 -13.44 -4.44
C GLU A 28 9.28 -12.85 -3.08
N MET A 29 10.24 -12.80 -2.15
CA MET A 29 10.05 -12.15 -0.85
C MET A 29 9.71 -10.66 -1.00
N ALA A 30 10.36 -9.96 -1.93
CA ALA A 30 10.08 -8.56 -2.22
C ALA A 30 8.67 -8.38 -2.80
N ILE A 31 8.28 -9.14 -3.83
CA ILE A 31 6.94 -9.07 -4.43
C ILE A 31 5.85 -9.31 -3.38
N LYS A 32 6.06 -10.28 -2.48
CA LYS A 32 5.08 -10.66 -1.46
C LYS A 32 4.93 -9.61 -0.36
N ASN A 33 6.00 -8.93 0.03
CA ASN A 33 6.03 -8.11 1.25
C ASN A 33 6.25 -6.61 0.99
N ASN A 34 6.59 -6.20 -0.22
CA ASN A 34 6.88 -4.80 -0.53
C ASN A 34 5.61 -3.94 -0.39
N LYS A 35 5.76 -2.82 0.34
CA LYS A 35 4.66 -1.92 0.66
C LYS A 35 4.21 -1.08 -0.54
N ASP A 36 5.12 -0.75 -1.45
CA ASP A 36 4.81 0.05 -2.64
C ASP A 36 3.92 -0.75 -3.61
N ILE A 37 4.18 -2.06 -3.77
CA ILE A 37 3.29 -2.97 -4.50
C ILE A 37 1.92 -3.03 -3.82
N LYS A 38 1.87 -3.09 -2.49
CA LYS A 38 0.60 -3.10 -1.76
C LYS A 38 -0.17 -1.78 -1.90
N ILE A 39 0.52 -0.64 -1.86
CA ILE A 39 -0.09 0.67 -2.05
C ILE A 39 -0.67 0.77 -3.46
N SER A 40 0.13 0.48 -4.50
CA SER A 40 -0.34 0.51 -5.89
C SER A 40 -1.49 -0.49 -6.16
N MET A 41 -1.52 -1.62 -5.45
CA MET A 41 -2.65 -2.56 -5.51
C MET A 41 -3.93 -1.94 -4.92
N LEU A 42 -3.84 -1.26 -3.78
CA LEU A 42 -4.98 -0.56 -3.17
C LEU A 42 -5.47 0.60 -4.04
N GLU A 43 -4.57 1.32 -4.70
CA GLU A 43 -4.91 2.37 -5.68
C GLU A 43 -5.68 1.80 -6.88
N TYR A 44 -5.24 0.64 -7.39
CA TYR A 44 -5.98 -0.08 -8.42
C TYR A 44 -7.37 -0.51 -7.93
N GLU A 45 -7.49 -1.14 -6.77
CA GLU A 45 -8.79 -1.51 -6.20
C GLU A 45 -9.71 -0.30 -6.00
N GLN A 46 -9.17 0.83 -5.52
CA GLN A 46 -9.89 2.08 -5.39
C GLN A 46 -10.44 2.57 -6.73
N SER A 47 -9.64 2.49 -7.80
CA SER A 47 -10.08 2.88 -9.14
C SER A 47 -11.26 2.04 -9.66
N GLN A 48 -11.31 0.74 -9.33
CA GLN A 48 -12.46 -0.11 -9.68
C GLN A 48 -13.73 0.33 -8.93
N LEU A 49 -13.59 0.74 -7.66
CA LEU A 49 -14.69 1.31 -6.90
C LEU A 49 -15.17 2.64 -7.48
N ASP A 50 -14.26 3.45 -8.03
CA ASP A 50 -14.61 4.72 -8.65
C ASP A 50 -15.35 4.53 -9.99
N VAL A 51 -15.01 3.50 -10.78
CA VAL A 51 -15.82 3.06 -11.93
C VAL A 51 -17.24 2.71 -11.47
N ASN A 52 -17.36 1.92 -10.40
CA ASN A 52 -18.67 1.56 -9.84
C ASN A 52 -19.45 2.78 -9.35
N LYS A 53 -18.78 3.78 -8.76
CA LYS A 53 -19.42 5.05 -8.37
C LYS A 53 -19.91 5.82 -9.60
N ALA A 54 -19.13 5.87 -10.68
CA ALA A 54 -19.55 6.50 -11.93
C ALA A 54 -20.79 5.82 -12.53
N TRP A 55 -20.88 4.49 -12.45
CA TRP A 55 -22.08 3.75 -12.82
C TRP A 55 -23.29 4.08 -11.94
N LYS A 56 -23.09 4.30 -10.64
CA LYS A 56 -24.18 4.67 -9.72
C LYS A 56 -24.85 5.99 -10.08
N ASP A 57 -24.16 6.89 -10.78
CA ASP A 57 -24.78 8.13 -11.26
C ASP A 57 -25.87 7.89 -12.32
N ALA A 58 -25.87 6.73 -12.98
CA ALA A 58 -26.93 6.32 -13.92
C ALA A 58 -28.20 5.77 -13.22
N TYR A 59 -28.11 5.42 -11.94
CA TYR A 59 -29.21 4.78 -11.22
C TYR A 59 -30.09 5.79 -10.47
N PHE A 60 -31.24 5.30 -10.01
CA PHE A 60 -32.11 6.03 -9.10
C PHE A 60 -31.37 6.38 -7.81
N LYS A 61 -31.47 7.64 -7.38
CA LYS A 61 -30.96 8.13 -6.10
C LYS A 61 -32.13 8.38 -5.17
N ILE A 62 -32.06 7.83 -3.96
CA ILE A 62 -33.04 8.06 -2.89
C ILE A 62 -32.37 8.94 -1.85
N ASN A 63 -33.02 10.04 -1.50
CA ASN A 63 -32.59 10.94 -0.44
C ASN A 63 -33.71 11.10 0.59
N TYR A 64 -33.36 11.09 1.87
CA TYR A 64 -34.28 11.40 2.96
C TYR A 64 -33.78 12.64 3.69
N THR A 65 -34.66 13.60 3.88
CA THR A 65 -34.38 14.84 4.61
C THR A 65 -35.43 15.03 5.69
N ALA A 66 -34.99 15.27 6.92
CA ALA A 66 -35.84 15.69 8.03
C ALA A 66 -35.34 17.02 8.56
N GLU A 67 -36.25 17.96 8.78
CA GLU A 67 -35.93 19.31 9.20
C GLU A 67 -36.89 19.77 10.29
N ALA A 68 -36.36 20.46 11.29
CA ALA A 68 -37.12 21.07 12.36
C ALA A 68 -36.70 22.53 12.47
N ASN A 69 -37.65 23.43 12.26
CA ASN A 69 -37.42 24.86 12.32
C ASN A 69 -38.27 25.49 13.42
N TYR A 70 -37.64 26.40 14.16
CA TYR A 70 -38.29 27.21 15.18
C TYR A 70 -38.24 28.67 14.74
N PHE A 71 -39.40 29.24 14.43
CA PHE A 71 -39.49 30.63 14.00
C PHE A 71 -40.09 31.50 15.10
N PHE A 72 -39.40 32.60 15.39
CA PHE A 72 -39.96 33.65 16.22
C PHE A 72 -40.89 34.51 15.36
N LYS A 73 -42.21 34.42 15.58
CA LYS A 73 -43.19 35.29 14.93
C LYS A 73 -43.29 36.57 15.76
N THR A 74 -43.13 37.71 15.09
CA THR A 74 -43.09 39.08 15.64
C THR A 74 -43.89 39.31 16.92
N ILE A 75 -43.30 40.05 17.87
CA ILE A 75 -44.00 40.59 19.05
C ILE A 75 -44.95 41.70 18.60
N ASN A 76 -46.25 41.47 18.70
CA ASN A 76 -47.25 42.52 18.59
C ASN A 76 -47.80 42.86 19.99
N SER A 77 -48.45 44.02 20.16
CA SER A 77 -49.01 44.48 21.45
C SER A 77 -50.05 43.57 22.10
N PHE A 78 -50.36 42.41 21.51
CA PHE A 78 -51.33 41.41 21.97
C PHE A 78 -50.73 40.02 22.27
N GLY A 79 -49.40 39.86 22.24
CA GLY A 79 -48.70 38.63 22.67
C GLY A 79 -47.69 38.08 21.65
N SER A 80 -46.82 37.19 22.14
CA SER A 80 -45.82 36.48 21.33
C SER A 80 -46.37 35.12 20.89
N SER A 81 -46.28 34.81 19.59
CA SER A 81 -46.66 33.50 19.05
C SER A 81 -45.42 32.78 18.51
N TYR A 82 -45.20 31.55 18.93
CA TYR A 82 -44.11 30.72 18.44
C TYR A 82 -44.66 29.75 17.39
N ASP A 83 -43.96 29.64 16.25
CA ASP A 83 -44.32 28.71 15.19
C ASP A 83 -43.23 27.65 15.05
N GLN A 84 -43.65 26.39 15.08
CA GLN A 84 -42.77 25.23 15.00
C GLN A 84 -43.13 24.45 13.75
N MET A 85 -42.17 24.32 12.84
CA MET A 85 -42.35 23.58 11.60
C MET A 85 -41.46 22.35 11.58
N TYR A 86 -42.08 21.18 11.45
CA TYR A 86 -41.40 19.92 11.23
C TYR A 86 -41.70 19.44 9.82
N SER A 87 -40.67 19.08 9.04
CA SER A 87 -40.84 18.52 7.71
C SER A 87 -40.01 17.25 7.54
N GLN A 88 -40.57 16.27 6.85
CA GLN A 88 -39.88 15.04 6.45
C GLN A 88 -40.17 14.79 4.99
N ASN A 89 -39.13 14.59 4.19
CA ASN A 89 -39.23 14.46 2.75
C ASN A 89 -38.38 13.27 2.27
N VAL A 90 -38.94 12.45 1.39
CA VAL A 90 -38.21 11.42 0.65
C VAL A 90 -38.22 11.81 -0.82
N THR A 91 -37.04 11.97 -1.41
CA THR A 91 -36.87 12.37 -2.81
C THR A 91 -36.25 11.22 -3.60
N LEU A 92 -36.92 10.82 -4.69
CA LEU A 92 -36.40 9.88 -5.68
C LEU A 92 -35.98 10.68 -6.93
N THR A 93 -34.73 10.52 -7.37
CA THR A 93 -34.20 11.20 -8.55
C THR A 93 -33.63 10.21 -9.55
N GLN A 94 -34.05 10.31 -10.83
CA GLN A 94 -33.50 9.54 -11.94
C GLN A 94 -33.12 10.46 -13.10
N PRO A 95 -31.85 10.43 -13.56
CA PRO A 95 -31.48 11.10 -14.79
C PRO A 95 -32.05 10.34 -16.01
N LEU A 96 -32.89 11.00 -16.80
CA LEU A 96 -33.40 10.42 -18.07
C LEU A 96 -32.41 10.67 -19.23
N TYR A 97 -31.83 11.86 -19.27
CA TYR A 97 -30.82 12.23 -20.27
C TYR A 97 -29.92 13.35 -19.73
N THR A 98 -28.61 13.15 -19.79
CA THR A 98 -27.60 14.10 -19.27
C THR A 98 -26.65 14.60 -20.36
N GLY A 99 -27.07 14.60 -21.63
CA GLY A 99 -26.20 15.04 -22.73
C GLY A 99 -24.93 14.20 -22.91
N GLY A 100 -24.93 12.93 -22.46
CA GLY A 100 -23.75 12.07 -22.47
C GLY A 100 -22.82 12.21 -21.26
N GLY A 101 -23.06 13.13 -20.32
CA GLY A 101 -22.22 13.36 -19.14
C GLY A 101 -21.95 12.10 -18.31
N ILE A 102 -22.97 11.31 -17.98
CA ILE A 102 -22.83 10.06 -17.23
C ILE A 102 -21.98 9.03 -18.01
N ARG A 103 -22.24 8.87 -19.32
CA ARG A 103 -21.48 7.95 -20.17
C ARG A 103 -20.00 8.34 -20.24
N ALA A 104 -19.72 9.63 -20.40
CA ALA A 104 -18.35 10.15 -20.40
C ALA A 104 -17.67 9.92 -19.05
N GLY A 105 -18.38 10.15 -17.93
CA GLY A 105 -17.87 9.89 -16.58
C GLY A 105 -17.49 8.44 -16.34
N ILE A 106 -18.34 7.50 -16.76
CA ILE A 106 -18.03 6.06 -16.73
C ILE A 106 -16.76 5.76 -17.55
N LYS A 107 -16.68 6.30 -18.77
CA LYS A 107 -15.54 6.03 -19.65
C LYS A 107 -14.23 6.59 -19.10
N ILE A 108 -14.28 7.76 -18.46
CA ILE A 108 -13.15 8.34 -17.73
C ILE A 108 -12.72 7.41 -16.60
N GLY A 109 -13.67 6.90 -15.81
CA GLY A 109 -13.40 5.92 -14.75
C GLY A 109 -12.67 4.68 -15.28
N GLU A 110 -13.16 4.06 -16.37
CA GLU A 110 -12.54 2.87 -16.97
C GLU A 110 -11.10 3.13 -17.44
N ASN A 111 -10.85 4.31 -18.01
CA ASN A 111 -9.51 4.71 -18.43
C ASN A 111 -8.58 4.89 -17.20
N TYR A 112 -9.09 5.44 -16.10
CA TYR A 112 -8.33 5.54 -14.84
C TYR A 112 -8.07 4.15 -14.23
N GLU A 113 -9.03 3.23 -14.25
CA GLU A 113 -8.81 1.85 -13.82
C GLU A 113 -7.66 1.19 -14.59
N THR A 114 -7.67 1.35 -15.92
CA THR A 114 -6.59 0.86 -16.78
C THR A 114 -5.25 1.52 -16.44
N PHE A 115 -5.24 2.83 -16.17
CA PHE A 115 -4.04 3.55 -15.76
C PHE A 115 -3.45 2.99 -14.46
N TYR A 116 -4.28 2.78 -13.44
CA TYR A 116 -3.82 2.24 -12.15
C TYR A 116 -3.40 0.77 -12.25
N GLN A 117 -4.02 -0.02 -13.12
CA GLN A 117 -3.56 -1.37 -13.43
C GLN A 117 -2.12 -1.36 -13.98
N LEU A 118 -1.86 -0.50 -14.97
CA LEU A 118 -0.53 -0.34 -15.56
C LEU A 118 0.48 0.22 -14.56
N SER A 119 0.04 1.12 -13.66
CA SER A 119 0.86 1.67 -12.58
C SER A 119 1.29 0.59 -11.57
N LEU A 120 0.37 -0.30 -11.18
CA LEU A 120 0.67 -1.47 -10.35
C LEU A 120 1.69 -2.39 -11.03
N ASP A 121 1.51 -2.69 -12.31
CA ASP A 121 2.46 -3.53 -13.06
C ASP A 121 3.84 -2.87 -13.21
N LYS A 122 3.88 -1.54 -13.38
CA LYS A 122 5.12 -0.78 -13.35
C LYS A 122 5.79 -0.88 -11.98
N THR A 123 5.06 -0.63 -10.90
CA THR A 123 5.58 -0.69 -9.52
C THR A 123 6.15 -2.06 -9.20
N ARG A 124 5.48 -3.13 -9.60
CA ARG A 124 6.00 -4.50 -9.48
C ARG A 124 7.35 -4.68 -10.18
N LYS A 125 7.45 -4.23 -11.43
CA LYS A 125 8.70 -4.32 -12.22
C LYS A 125 9.83 -3.50 -11.61
N ASP A 126 9.53 -2.28 -11.15
CA ASP A 126 10.51 -1.40 -10.51
C ASP A 126 11.04 -2.01 -9.19
N VAL A 127 10.17 -2.63 -8.39
CA VAL A 127 10.57 -3.35 -7.16
C VAL A 127 11.42 -4.59 -7.47
N ILE A 128 11.07 -5.35 -8.51
CA ILE A 128 11.88 -6.49 -8.97
C ILE A 128 13.28 -6.02 -9.34
N LEU A 129 13.38 -4.98 -10.18
CA LEU A 129 14.66 -4.43 -10.62
C LEU A 129 15.50 -3.94 -9.44
N SER A 130 14.89 -3.14 -8.54
CA SER A 130 15.56 -2.62 -7.36
C SER A 130 16.04 -3.74 -6.42
N THR A 131 15.28 -4.83 -6.31
CA THR A 131 15.66 -5.99 -5.49
C THR A 131 16.86 -6.73 -6.09
N ILE A 132 16.88 -6.91 -7.42
CA ILE A 132 18.01 -7.52 -8.12
C ILE A 132 19.26 -6.66 -7.97
N ASP A 133 19.15 -5.35 -8.14
CA ASP A 133 20.27 -4.43 -7.98
C ASP A 133 20.83 -4.45 -6.56
N ALA A 134 19.97 -4.45 -5.54
CA ALA A 134 20.36 -4.56 -4.14
C ALA A 134 21.09 -5.90 -3.87
N TYR A 135 20.61 -6.99 -4.46
CA TYR A 135 21.24 -8.30 -4.33
C TYR A 135 22.65 -8.34 -4.97
N ILE A 136 22.81 -7.79 -6.17
CA ILE A 136 24.11 -7.69 -6.84
C ILE A 136 25.08 -6.82 -6.02
N ASN A 137 24.62 -5.71 -5.48
CA ASN A 137 25.42 -4.85 -4.62
C ASN A 137 25.88 -5.57 -3.35
N LEU A 138 25.01 -6.38 -2.74
CA LEU A 138 25.37 -7.22 -1.60
C LEU A 138 26.47 -8.23 -1.97
N LEU A 139 26.34 -8.91 -3.11
CA LEU A 139 27.34 -9.87 -3.59
C LEU A 139 28.70 -9.20 -3.83
N ASN A 140 28.71 -8.02 -4.46
CA ASN A 140 29.93 -7.25 -4.68
C ASN A 140 30.60 -6.83 -3.36
N ALA A 141 29.80 -6.40 -2.37
CA ALA A 141 30.31 -6.05 -1.05
C ALA A 141 30.92 -7.27 -0.32
N GLN A 142 30.32 -8.45 -0.46
CA GLN A 142 30.86 -9.70 0.10
C GLN A 142 32.20 -10.06 -0.54
N ASN A 143 32.30 -10.02 -1.88
CA ASN A 143 33.54 -10.29 -2.60
C ASN A 143 34.65 -9.28 -2.20
N ASN A 144 34.32 -7.99 -2.10
CA ASN A 144 35.28 -6.97 -1.68
C ASN A 144 35.77 -7.20 -0.24
N LEU A 145 34.87 -7.60 0.66
CA LEU A 145 35.24 -7.92 2.04
C LEU A 145 36.19 -9.12 2.11
N GLU A 146 35.98 -10.15 1.29
CA GLU A 146 36.86 -11.30 1.19
C GLU A 146 38.27 -10.90 0.72
N VAL A 147 38.35 -10.11 -0.36
CA VAL A 147 39.63 -9.58 -0.88
C VAL A 147 40.37 -8.74 0.18
N LEU A 148 39.65 -7.87 0.90
CA LEU A 148 40.25 -7.04 1.96
C LEU A 148 40.76 -7.87 3.14
N LYS A 149 40.08 -8.95 3.51
CA LYS A 149 40.54 -9.87 4.56
C LYS A 149 41.84 -10.57 4.15
N LEU A 150 41.91 -11.08 2.93
CA LEU A 150 43.11 -11.72 2.38
C LEU A 150 44.28 -10.74 2.28
N SER A 151 44.01 -9.51 1.84
CA SER A 151 45.00 -8.43 1.79
C SER A 151 45.55 -8.12 3.19
N LYS A 152 44.68 -7.99 4.20
CA LYS A 152 45.08 -7.77 5.59
C LYS A 152 45.93 -8.91 6.14
N GLU A 153 45.54 -10.16 5.89
CA GLU A 153 46.32 -11.32 6.32
C GLU A 153 47.72 -11.33 5.70
N THR A 154 47.82 -11.03 4.40
CA THR A 154 49.10 -10.93 3.67
C THR A 154 49.98 -9.81 4.23
N LEU A 155 49.41 -8.64 4.49
CA LEU A 155 50.13 -7.51 5.08
C LEU A 155 50.65 -7.83 6.49
N ASN A 156 49.84 -8.53 7.29
CA ASN A 156 50.26 -8.99 8.62
C ASN A 156 51.43 -9.97 8.55
N LYS A 157 51.37 -10.98 7.66
CA LYS A 157 52.48 -11.93 7.44
C LYS A 157 53.76 -11.22 6.99
N ASN A 158 53.65 -10.27 6.06
CA ASN A 158 54.79 -9.48 5.61
C ASN A 158 55.39 -8.65 6.75
N LEU A 159 54.56 -8.06 7.61
CA LEU A 159 55.03 -7.32 8.78
C LEU A 159 55.78 -8.20 9.77
N GLU A 160 55.28 -9.42 10.03
CA GLU A 160 55.95 -10.41 10.89
C GLU A 160 57.33 -10.81 10.34
N ILE A 161 57.41 -11.11 9.03
CA ILE A 161 58.68 -11.43 8.36
C ILE A 161 59.68 -10.28 8.49
N GLN A 162 59.23 -9.04 8.35
CA GLN A 162 60.13 -7.88 8.46
C GLN A 162 60.63 -7.70 9.89
N LYS A 163 59.77 -7.81 10.91
CA LYS A 163 60.19 -7.74 12.31
C LYS A 163 61.26 -8.79 12.63
N ALA A 164 61.05 -10.03 12.21
CA ALA A 164 62.01 -11.12 12.41
C ALA A 164 63.35 -10.94 11.67
N LYS A 165 63.48 -10.00 10.73
CA LYS A 165 64.77 -9.67 10.07
C LYS A 165 65.55 -8.57 10.79
N TYR A 166 64.88 -7.75 11.58
CA TYR A 166 65.50 -6.64 12.31
C TYR A 166 65.88 -7.02 13.75
N ASP A 167 65.31 -8.10 14.27
CA ASP A 167 65.73 -8.78 15.51
C ASP A 167 66.85 -9.79 15.24
#